data_AF-A0A9N8EQH0-F1
#
_entry.id   AF-A0A9N8EQH0-F1
#
_cell.length_a   1.000
_cell.length_b   1.000
_cell.length_c   1.000
_cell.angle_alpha   90.00
_cell.angle_beta   90.00
_cell.angle_gamma   90.00
#
_symmetry.space_group_name_H-M   'P 1'
#
loop_
_entity.id
_entity.type
_entity.pdbx_description
1 polymer ?
#
loop_
_entity_poly.entity_id
_entity_poly.type
_entity_poly.pdbx_seq_one_letter_code
_entity_poly.pdbx_strand_id
1 'polypeptide(L)'
;MMRIKTTILLISLLLVVLHPTCLAFSTSEAHFTSVTSGKRVDGNSFFRISLLSGNRNNNKKDGTSTQENTPAFTSEDEKFLSQMMLIGFNVFSMILIFIRCYYHWVMWRRAHRKEVDVLKDIRRKAEKKLQDIEEQQKWKFWSQQQQHQEHPTPHITKDYTGQSCPICWSSFQTMDESNNNNNLDDAGLPSEDTLLLSPNKQRMVGSDGKPIKKLPCGHTFDYTCAVEWLVTLHKKNMDSPLTCPVCREAF
;
A
#
# COMPACT_ATOMS: atom_id res chain seq x y z
N MET A 1 -2.03 35.31 35.70
CA MET A 1 -2.46 33.94 36.08
C MET A 1 -3.45 33.26 35.12
N MET A 2 -4.26 33.96 34.31
CA MET A 2 -5.23 33.28 33.42
C MET A 2 -4.62 32.49 32.26
N ARG A 3 -3.46 32.90 31.71
CA ARG A 3 -2.84 32.23 30.55
C ARG A 3 -2.35 30.81 30.81
N ILE A 4 -1.98 30.50 32.07
CA ILE A 4 -1.49 29.17 32.46
C ILE A 4 -2.65 28.16 32.51
N LYS A 5 -3.85 28.59 32.91
CA LYS A 5 -5.03 27.72 32.93
C LYS A 5 -5.45 27.31 31.52
N THR A 6 -5.32 28.21 30.56
CA THR A 6 -5.67 27.95 29.16
C THR A 6 -4.70 26.98 28.48
N THR A 7 -3.39 27.10 28.73
CA THR A 7 -2.40 26.15 28.20
C THR A 7 -2.53 24.77 28.81
N ILE A 8 -2.81 24.67 30.12
CA ILE A 8 -3.05 23.36 30.77
C ILE A 8 -4.31 22.71 30.17
N LEU A 9 -5.40 23.46 29.99
CA LEU A 9 -6.62 22.94 29.35
C LEU A 9 -6.39 22.49 27.91
N LEU A 10 -5.61 23.22 27.11
CA LEU A 10 -5.28 22.82 25.74
C LEU A 10 -4.42 21.54 25.68
N ILE A 11 -3.44 21.41 26.59
CA ILE A 11 -2.61 20.20 26.68
C ILE A 11 -3.46 19.01 27.14
N SER A 12 -4.32 19.18 28.14
CA SER A 12 -5.24 18.13 28.57
C SER A 12 -6.23 17.72 27.47
N LEU A 13 -6.74 18.69 26.71
CA LEU A 13 -7.63 18.41 25.57
C LEU A 13 -6.90 17.64 24.46
N LEU A 14 -5.66 18.03 24.14
CA LEU A 14 -4.81 17.31 23.18
C LEU A 14 -4.53 15.88 23.63
N LEU A 15 -4.20 15.67 24.91
CA LEU A 15 -3.97 14.33 25.45
C LEU A 15 -5.23 13.46 25.41
N VAL A 16 -6.41 14.00 25.74
CA VAL A 16 -7.68 13.28 25.68
C VAL A 16 -8.09 12.93 24.25
N VAL A 17 -7.81 13.80 23.28
CA VAL A 17 -8.13 13.54 21.86
C VAL A 17 -7.14 12.55 21.23
N LEU A 18 -5.86 12.57 21.63
CA LEU A 18 -4.82 11.67 21.09
C LEU A 18 -4.85 10.27 21.72
N HIS A 19 -5.30 10.13 22.97
CA HIS A 19 -5.35 8.84 23.68
C HIS A 19 -6.21 7.75 23.00
N PRO A 20 -7.45 8.01 22.52
CA PRO A 20 -8.26 6.98 21.86
C PRO A 20 -7.72 6.58 20.49
N THR A 21 -7.05 7.48 19.76
CA THR A 21 -6.44 7.13 18.47
C THR A 21 -5.23 6.20 18.61
N CYS A 22 -4.53 6.23 19.75
CA CYS A 22 -3.45 5.30 20.02
C CYS A 22 -3.96 3.93 20.51
N LEU A 23 -5.06 3.88 21.27
CA LEU A 23 -5.62 2.62 21.76
C LEU A 23 -6.41 1.83 20.70
N ALA A 24 -7.14 2.52 19.81
CA ALA A 24 -7.86 1.86 18.72
C ALA A 24 -6.92 1.16 17.72
N PHE A 25 -5.67 1.62 17.61
CA PHE A 25 -4.67 1.04 16.71
C PHE A 25 -4.04 -0.25 17.26
N SER A 26 -3.95 -0.41 18.59
CA SER A 26 -3.42 -1.65 19.19
C SER A 26 -4.39 -2.84 19.16
N THR A 27 -5.70 -2.61 19.04
CA THR A 27 -6.67 -3.72 18.96
C THR A 27 -6.88 -4.26 17.54
N SER A 28 -6.51 -3.51 16.49
CA SER A 28 -6.61 -4.01 15.11
C SER A 28 -5.47 -4.93 14.67
N GLU A 29 -4.35 -4.97 15.39
CA GLU A 29 -3.22 -5.86 15.08
C GLU A 29 -3.43 -7.32 15.52
N ALA A 30 -4.45 -7.61 16.37
CA ALA A 30 -4.72 -8.96 16.83
C ALA A 30 -5.42 -9.86 15.78
N HIS A 31 -5.93 -9.30 14.67
CA HIS A 31 -6.65 -10.06 13.65
C HIS A 31 -5.92 -10.23 12.30
N PHE A 32 -4.70 -9.68 12.14
CA PHE A 32 -4.00 -9.70 10.84
C PHE A 32 -2.73 -10.56 10.78
N THR A 33 -2.39 -11.31 11.83
CA THR A 33 -1.16 -12.13 11.87
C THR A 33 -1.40 -13.65 11.78
N SER A 34 -2.64 -14.14 11.59
CA SER A 34 -2.91 -15.58 11.52
C SER A 34 -2.79 -16.21 10.12
N VAL A 35 -2.03 -15.64 9.18
CA VAL A 35 -1.61 -16.38 7.98
C VAL A 35 -0.25 -15.85 7.53
N THR A 36 0.83 -16.29 8.16
CA THR A 36 2.08 -16.68 7.49
C THR A 36 3.16 -17.01 8.52
N SER A 37 3.93 -18.05 8.22
CA SER A 37 5.22 -18.37 8.80
C SER A 37 5.22 -19.15 10.12
N GLY A 38 5.07 -20.47 9.97
CA GLY A 38 5.69 -21.41 10.88
C GLY A 38 7.21 -21.30 10.78
N LYS A 39 7.83 -20.57 11.71
CA LYS A 39 9.26 -20.66 11.99
C LYS A 39 9.45 -20.85 13.48
N ARG A 40 9.76 -22.09 13.87
CA ARG A 40 10.31 -22.44 15.18
C ARG A 40 11.57 -21.59 15.40
N VAL A 41 11.55 -20.75 16.41
CA VAL A 41 12.76 -20.17 16.99
C VAL A 41 12.79 -20.69 18.43
N ASP A 42 13.56 -21.76 18.61
CA ASP A 42 14.00 -22.20 19.92
C ASP A 42 15.02 -21.19 20.47
N GLY A 43 15.03 -21.00 21.78
CA GLY A 43 16.24 -20.56 22.47
C GLY A 43 16.19 -19.21 23.18
N ASN A 44 15.54 -19.21 24.35
CA ASN A 44 16.18 -18.89 25.63
C ASN A 44 17.10 -17.63 25.68
N SER A 45 16.56 -16.51 26.16
CA SER A 45 17.35 -15.36 26.64
C SER A 45 16.80 -14.89 27.99
N PHE A 46 17.27 -15.55 29.05
CA PHE A 46 17.10 -15.12 30.44
C PHE A 46 17.98 -13.89 30.70
N PHE A 47 17.39 -12.70 30.79
CA PHE A 47 18.08 -11.52 31.34
C PHE A 47 17.97 -11.56 32.88
N ARG A 48 19.04 -12.01 33.55
CA ARG A 48 19.25 -11.77 34.98
C ARG A 48 19.79 -10.35 35.18
N ILE A 49 18.98 -9.47 35.75
CA ILE A 49 19.44 -8.17 36.27
C ILE A 49 19.99 -8.43 37.68
N SER A 50 21.32 -8.49 37.80
CA SER A 50 22.00 -8.56 39.09
C SER A 50 22.09 -7.15 39.69
N LEU A 51 21.29 -6.89 40.73
CA LEU A 51 21.42 -5.70 41.57
C LEU A 51 22.56 -5.93 42.57
N LEU A 52 23.73 -5.33 42.31
CA LEU A 52 24.83 -5.27 43.26
C LEU A 52 24.54 -4.18 44.31
N SER A 53 24.05 -4.61 45.47
CA SER A 53 23.95 -3.78 46.67
C SER A 53 25.33 -3.71 47.34
N GLY A 54 26.11 -2.67 46.99
CA GLY A 54 27.39 -2.37 47.63
C GLY A 54 27.19 -1.70 48.99
N ASN A 55 27.28 -2.48 50.06
CA ASN A 55 27.32 -1.98 51.43
C ASN A 55 28.70 -1.37 51.71
N ARG A 56 28.79 -0.03 51.76
CA ARG A 56 30.03 0.71 51.97
C ARG A 56 30.17 1.04 53.47
N ASN A 57 30.95 0.22 54.17
CA ASN A 57 31.33 0.46 55.56
C ASN A 57 32.23 1.70 55.67
N ASN A 58 31.83 2.61 56.56
CA ASN A 58 32.55 3.84 56.87
C ASN A 58 33.70 3.57 57.83
N ASN A 59 34.93 3.81 57.37
CA ASN A 59 36.08 3.93 58.25
C ASN A 59 36.13 5.33 58.86
N LYS A 60 36.16 5.32 60.19
CA LYS A 60 36.41 6.42 61.10
C LYS A 60 37.77 7.06 60.79
N LYS A 61 37.79 8.35 60.46
CA LYS A 61 38.98 9.21 60.52
C LYS A 61 38.61 10.49 61.24
N ASP A 62 39.12 10.57 62.47
CA ASP A 62 39.15 11.76 63.28
C ASP A 62 40.05 12.80 62.59
N GLY A 63 39.61 14.04 62.47
CA GLY A 63 40.44 15.07 61.85
C GLY A 63 39.72 16.40 61.59
N THR A 64 39.81 17.27 62.59
CA THR A 64 39.94 18.73 62.44
C THR A 64 38.74 19.48 61.87
N SER A 65 37.96 20.06 62.79
CA SER A 65 36.85 20.96 62.52
C SER A 65 37.34 22.30 61.95
N THR A 66 37.32 22.42 60.63
CA THR A 66 37.21 23.72 59.96
C THR A 66 35.73 24.01 59.80
N GLN A 67 35.22 24.96 60.58
CA GLN A 67 33.82 25.40 60.55
C GLN A 67 33.62 26.24 59.27
N GLU A 68 33.44 25.58 58.12
CA GLU A 68 33.01 26.25 56.90
C GLU A 68 31.54 26.66 57.05
N ASN A 69 31.30 27.97 57.05
CA ASN A 69 29.98 28.59 57.04
C ASN A 69 29.24 28.18 55.77
N THR A 70 28.57 27.03 55.81
CA THR A 70 27.72 26.57 54.72
C THR A 70 26.41 27.35 54.82
N PRO A 71 25.97 28.05 53.77
CA PRO A 71 24.70 28.78 53.81
C PRO A 71 23.56 27.80 54.09
N ALA A 72 22.74 28.12 55.09
CA ALA A 72 21.60 27.29 55.48
C ALA A 72 20.63 27.18 54.30
N PHE A 73 20.53 25.98 53.74
CA PHE A 73 19.55 25.66 52.70
C PHE A 73 18.14 25.82 53.28
N THR A 74 17.32 26.67 52.68
CA THR A 74 15.99 26.96 53.23
C THR A 74 14.97 25.97 52.70
N SER A 75 13.92 25.69 53.47
CA SER A 75 12.84 24.78 53.06
C SER A 75 12.09 25.22 51.79
N GLU A 76 12.26 26.46 51.36
CA GLU A 76 11.68 26.99 50.11
C GLU A 76 12.45 26.49 48.87
N ASP A 77 13.76 26.31 49.01
CA ASP A 77 14.64 25.82 47.94
C ASP A 77 14.32 24.36 47.57
N GLU A 78 13.95 23.52 48.55
CA GLU A 78 13.55 22.13 48.33
C GLU A 78 12.25 22.02 47.50
N LYS A 79 11.26 22.88 47.79
CA LYS A 79 9.99 22.89 47.05
C LYS A 79 10.20 23.34 45.61
N PHE A 80 11.04 24.35 45.40
CA PHE A 80 11.38 24.83 44.06
C PHE A 80 12.08 23.74 43.24
N LEU A 81 13.06 23.05 43.83
CA LEU A 81 13.77 21.97 43.17
C LEU A 81 12.83 20.80 42.81
N SER A 82 11.94 20.41 43.71
CA SER A 82 10.94 19.37 43.45
C SER A 82 10.01 19.74 42.28
N GLN A 83 9.55 20.99 42.24
CA GLN A 83 8.70 21.47 41.14
C GLN A 83 9.43 21.50 39.80
N MET A 84 10.70 21.94 39.78
CA MET A 84 11.53 21.93 38.58
C MET A 84 11.78 20.50 38.07
N MET A 85 12.04 19.54 38.97
CA MET A 85 12.21 18.13 38.60
C MET A 85 10.94 17.52 38.01
N LEU A 86 9.77 17.85 38.57
CA LEU A 86 8.48 17.38 38.04
C LEU A 86 8.19 17.94 36.64
N ILE A 87 8.44 19.23 36.43
CA ILE A 87 8.29 19.87 35.12
C ILE A 87 9.27 19.25 34.11
N GLY A 88 10.54 19.09 34.51
CA GLY A 88 11.57 18.45 33.69
C GLY A 88 11.19 17.03 33.28
N PHE A 89 10.69 16.22 34.23
CA PHE A 89 10.23 14.86 33.96
C PHE A 89 9.04 14.82 32.98
N ASN A 90 8.07 15.71 33.14
CA ASN A 90 6.92 15.79 32.23
C ASN A 90 7.33 16.20 30.81
N VAL A 91 8.21 17.19 30.69
CA VAL A 91 8.75 17.61 29.37
C VAL A 91 9.53 16.47 28.73
N PHE A 92 10.38 15.79 29.49
CA PHE A 92 11.13 14.64 29.01
C PHE A 92 10.22 13.49 28.56
N SER A 93 9.17 13.18 29.34
CA SER A 93 8.16 12.18 28.98
C SER A 93 7.46 12.52 27.66
N MET A 94 7.07 13.79 27.46
CA MET A 94 6.46 14.24 26.20
C MET A 94 7.42 14.11 25.01
N ILE A 95 8.71 14.42 25.19
CA ILE A 95 9.73 14.25 24.16
C ILE A 95 9.87 12.77 23.78
N LEU A 96 9.90 11.86 24.76
CA LEU A 96 9.98 10.41 24.48
C LEU A 96 8.75 9.90 23.73
N ILE A 97 7.55 10.37 24.08
CA ILE A 97 6.31 10.04 23.36
C ILE A 97 6.40 10.54 21.92
N PHE A 98 6.83 11.79 21.71
CA PHE A 98 6.99 12.35 20.37
C PHE A 98 7.99 11.57 19.53
N ILE A 99 9.15 11.21 20.11
CA ILE A 99 10.15 10.37 19.46
C ILE A 99 9.54 9.01 19.07
N ARG A 100 8.84 8.33 19.98
CA ARG A 100 8.18 7.05 19.69
C ARG A 100 7.17 7.16 18.55
N CYS A 101 6.30 8.18 18.58
CA CYS A 101 5.32 8.44 17.53
C CYS A 101 6.00 8.73 16.18
N TYR A 102 7.06 9.55 16.19
CA TYR A 102 7.83 9.87 14.99
C TYR A 102 8.49 8.63 14.38
N TYR A 103 9.16 7.81 15.19
CA TYR A 103 9.77 6.56 14.72
C TYR A 103 8.73 5.59 14.16
N HIS A 104 7.58 5.44 14.83
CA HIS A 104 6.49 4.61 14.34
C HIS A 104 5.97 5.10 12.98
N TRP A 105 5.73 6.40 12.83
CA TRP A 105 5.31 7.00 11.56
C TRP A 105 6.35 6.81 10.44
N VAL A 106 7.64 7.02 10.73
CA VAL A 106 8.72 6.82 9.76
C VAL A 106 8.80 5.35 9.30
N MET A 107 8.68 4.41 10.23
CA MET A 107 8.72 2.97 9.93
C MET A 107 7.50 2.54 9.11
N TRP A 108 6.31 2.97 9.50
CA TRP A 108 5.07 2.73 8.75
C TRP A 108 5.16 3.28 7.32
N ARG A 109 5.64 4.52 7.16
CA ARG A 109 5.82 5.15 5.84
C ARG A 109 6.86 4.42 4.97
N ARG A 110 7.90 3.83 5.57
CA ARG A 110 8.88 3.00 4.85
C ARG A 110 8.25 1.67 4.41
N ALA A 111 7.47 1.02 5.25
CA ALA A 111 6.77 -0.22 4.89
C ALA A 111 5.79 0.02 3.74
N HIS A 112 4.96 1.06 3.82
CA HIS A 112 3.98 1.39 2.79
C HIS A 112 4.63 1.77 1.44
N ARG A 113 5.80 2.41 1.44
CA ARG A 113 6.52 2.68 0.17
C ARG A 113 6.97 1.40 -0.52
N LYS A 114 7.51 0.44 0.24
CA LYS A 114 7.90 -0.86 -0.33
C LYS A 114 6.71 -1.60 -0.94
N GLU A 115 5.55 -1.55 -0.29
CA GLU A 115 4.33 -2.18 -0.81
C GLU A 115 3.85 -1.55 -2.12
N VAL A 116 3.90 -0.21 -2.21
CA VAL A 116 3.55 0.52 -3.46
C VAL A 116 4.52 0.17 -4.59
N ASP A 117 5.82 0.06 -4.31
CA ASP A 117 6.81 -0.29 -5.33
C ASP A 117 6.64 -1.73 -5.83
N VAL A 118 6.34 -2.68 -4.92
CA VAL A 118 6.00 -4.07 -5.28
C VAL A 118 4.73 -4.11 -6.13
N LEU A 119 3.69 -3.35 -5.79
CA LEU A 119 2.45 -3.29 -6.57
C LEU A 119 2.68 -2.71 -7.98
N LYS A 120 3.56 -1.72 -8.12
CA LYS A 120 3.97 -1.16 -9.42
C LYS A 120 4.73 -2.17 -10.27
N ASP A 121 5.58 -3.01 -9.66
CA ASP A 121 6.30 -4.07 -10.37
C ASP A 121 5.34 -5.17 -10.84
N ILE A 122 4.40 -5.59 -9.99
CA ILE A 122 3.34 -6.56 -10.35
C ILE A 122 2.50 -6.03 -11.52
N ARG A 123 2.10 -4.75 -11.49
CA ARG A 123 1.35 -4.13 -12.59
C ARG A 123 2.15 -4.14 -13.90
N ARG A 124 3.42 -3.73 -13.88
CA ARG A 124 4.28 -3.75 -15.07
C ARG A 124 4.46 -5.16 -15.63
N LYS A 125 4.61 -6.17 -14.78
CA LYS A 125 4.67 -7.59 -15.19
C LYS A 125 3.37 -8.07 -15.82
N ALA A 126 2.22 -7.67 -15.28
CA ALA A 126 0.91 -8.00 -15.84
C ALA A 126 0.69 -7.34 -17.21
N GLU A 127 1.03 -6.06 -17.36
CA GLU A 127 0.97 -5.33 -18.62
C GLU A 127 1.84 -5.98 -19.69
N LYS A 128 3.09 -6.36 -19.34
CA LYS A 128 3.99 -7.06 -20.25
C LYS A 128 3.44 -8.42 -20.69
N LYS A 129 2.92 -9.24 -19.76
CA LYS A 129 2.28 -10.51 -20.11
C LYS A 129 1.08 -10.33 -21.05
N LEU A 130 0.32 -9.24 -20.87
CA LEU A 130 -0.82 -8.94 -21.73
C LEU A 130 -0.38 -8.59 -23.17
N GLN A 131 0.74 -7.87 -23.31
CA GLN A 131 1.37 -7.58 -24.60
C GLN A 131 1.90 -8.85 -25.25
N ASP A 132 2.60 -9.71 -24.51
CA ASP A 132 3.12 -10.98 -25.02
C ASP A 132 1.99 -11.88 -25.56
N ILE A 133 0.84 -11.94 -24.86
CA ILE A 133 -0.35 -12.68 -25.32
C ILE A 133 -0.92 -12.08 -26.61
N GLU A 134 -0.95 -10.75 -26.72
CA GLU A 134 -1.45 -10.05 -27.91
C GLU A 134 -0.55 -10.30 -29.13
N GLU A 135 0.77 -10.24 -28.95
CA GLU A 135 1.73 -10.60 -29.99
C GLU A 135 1.57 -12.06 -30.41
N GLN A 136 1.42 -12.99 -29.46
CA GLN A 136 1.15 -14.40 -29.78
C GLN A 136 -0.14 -14.59 -30.57
N GLN A 137 -1.21 -13.86 -30.24
CA GLN A 137 -2.46 -13.89 -30.99
C GLN A 137 -2.26 -13.33 -32.42
N LYS A 138 -1.52 -12.23 -32.56
CA LYS A 138 -1.17 -11.66 -33.87
C LYS A 138 -0.39 -12.67 -34.71
N TRP A 139 0.63 -13.31 -34.16
CA TRP A 139 1.41 -14.35 -34.87
C TRP A 139 0.56 -15.55 -35.30
N LYS A 140 -0.34 -16.05 -34.44
CA LYS A 140 -1.27 -17.14 -34.79
C LYS A 140 -2.21 -16.73 -35.93
N PHE A 141 -2.73 -15.51 -35.90
CA PHE A 141 -3.59 -14.99 -36.96
C PHE A 141 -2.85 -14.91 -38.30
N TRP A 142 -1.64 -14.33 -38.32
CA TRP A 142 -0.81 -14.25 -39.54
C TRP A 142 -0.43 -15.63 -40.09
N SER A 143 -0.08 -16.58 -39.22
CA SER A 143 0.22 -17.96 -39.61
C SER A 143 -0.99 -18.68 -40.21
N GLN A 144 -2.18 -18.51 -39.63
CA GLN A 144 -3.42 -19.10 -40.15
C GLN A 144 -3.86 -18.47 -41.48
N GLN A 145 -3.63 -17.17 -41.66
CA GLN A 145 -3.93 -16.47 -42.91
C GLN A 145 -3.06 -16.97 -44.08
N GLN A 146 -1.79 -17.31 -43.83
CA GLN A 146 -0.93 -17.93 -44.84
C GLN A 146 -1.41 -19.34 -45.25
N GLN A 147 -1.92 -20.14 -44.31
CA GLN A 147 -2.43 -21.49 -44.62
C GLN A 147 -3.77 -21.48 -45.36
N HIS A 148 -4.64 -20.49 -45.12
CA HIS A 148 -5.96 -20.41 -45.75
C HIS A 148 -5.99 -19.80 -47.15
N GLN A 149 -4.84 -19.40 -47.73
CA GLN A 149 -4.79 -19.02 -49.15
C GLN A 149 -5.10 -20.18 -50.11
N GLU A 150 -5.12 -21.43 -49.65
CA GLU A 150 -5.39 -22.59 -50.53
C GLU A 150 -6.84 -23.12 -50.50
N HIS A 151 -7.70 -22.79 -49.52
CA HIS A 151 -9.14 -23.10 -49.60
C HIS A 151 -9.95 -22.36 -48.51
N PRO A 152 -10.95 -21.54 -48.88
CA PRO A 152 -11.83 -20.88 -47.92
C PRO A 152 -12.94 -21.84 -47.46
N THR A 153 -12.79 -22.44 -46.27
CA THR A 153 -13.91 -23.04 -45.54
C THR A 153 -14.42 -22.08 -44.47
N PRO A 154 -15.73 -21.77 -44.45
CA PRO A 154 -16.31 -20.85 -43.48
C PRO A 154 -16.45 -21.54 -42.12
N HIS A 155 -15.44 -21.37 -41.25
CA HIS A 155 -15.60 -21.72 -39.83
C HIS A 155 -16.37 -20.60 -39.12
N ILE A 156 -17.63 -20.88 -38.79
CA ILE A 156 -18.47 -20.03 -37.95
C ILE A 156 -17.94 -20.13 -36.51
N THR A 157 -16.98 -19.29 -36.14
CA THR A 157 -16.67 -19.05 -34.73
C THR A 157 -17.84 -18.28 -34.13
N LYS A 158 -18.50 -18.84 -33.11
CA LYS A 158 -19.49 -18.12 -32.30
C LYS A 158 -18.76 -17.03 -31.53
N ASP A 159 -18.54 -15.90 -32.17
CA ASP A 159 -18.01 -14.71 -31.52
C ASP A 159 -19.05 -14.22 -30.51
N TYR A 160 -18.77 -14.43 -29.23
CA TYR A 160 -19.60 -13.90 -28.16
C TYR A 160 -19.34 -12.38 -28.08
N THR A 161 -20.08 -11.60 -28.87
CA THR A 161 -20.06 -10.13 -28.77
C THR A 161 -20.94 -9.70 -27.61
N GLY A 162 -20.42 -9.85 -26.39
CA GLY A 162 -21.04 -9.24 -25.22
C GLY A 162 -21.16 -7.72 -25.40
N GLN A 163 -22.31 -7.15 -25.01
CA GLN A 163 -22.56 -5.70 -25.08
C GLN A 163 -22.04 -4.93 -23.85
N SER A 164 -21.63 -5.65 -22.81
CA SER A 164 -21.20 -5.09 -21.53
C SER A 164 -20.05 -5.88 -20.92
N CYS A 165 -19.22 -5.20 -20.14
CA CYS A 165 -18.14 -5.83 -19.37
C CYS A 165 -18.71 -6.74 -18.26
N PRO A 166 -18.37 -8.04 -18.19
CA PRO A 166 -18.91 -8.95 -17.17
C PRO A 166 -18.47 -8.66 -15.73
N ILE A 167 -17.44 -7.82 -15.52
CA ILE A 167 -16.88 -7.52 -14.20
C ILE A 167 -17.58 -6.31 -13.57
N CYS A 168 -17.72 -5.22 -14.32
CA CYS A 168 -18.35 -3.98 -13.83
C CYS A 168 -19.79 -3.78 -14.32
N TRP A 169 -20.26 -4.62 -15.25
CA TRP A 169 -21.57 -4.56 -15.91
C TRP A 169 -21.87 -3.27 -16.70
N SER A 170 -20.88 -2.39 -16.86
CA SER A 170 -20.99 -1.24 -17.74
C SER A 170 -21.08 -1.66 -19.20
N SER A 171 -21.94 -1.01 -19.96
CA SER A 171 -22.06 -1.21 -21.41
C SER A 171 -20.83 -0.66 -22.14
N PHE A 172 -20.41 -1.34 -23.20
CA PHE A 172 -19.37 -0.82 -24.08
C PHE A 172 -19.92 0.36 -24.89
N GLN A 173 -19.08 1.35 -25.13
CA GLN A 173 -19.43 2.54 -25.89
C GLN A 173 -19.02 2.36 -27.35
N THR A 174 -19.86 2.77 -28.29
CA THR A 174 -19.49 2.90 -29.70
C THR A 174 -18.94 4.30 -29.92
N MET A 175 -17.67 4.41 -30.31
CA MET A 175 -17.16 5.69 -30.78
C MET A 175 -17.68 5.91 -32.21
N ASP A 176 -18.65 6.81 -32.34
CA ASP A 176 -19.09 7.30 -33.64
C ASP A 176 -17.98 8.19 -34.22
N GLU A 177 -17.40 7.76 -35.35
CA GLU A 177 -16.36 8.50 -36.09
C GLU A 177 -16.81 9.91 -36.52
N SER A 178 -18.12 10.21 -36.46
CA SER A 178 -18.71 11.44 -36.96
C SER A 178 -18.50 12.68 -36.10
N ASN A 179 -17.89 12.59 -34.90
CA ASN A 179 -17.84 13.73 -33.96
C ASN A 179 -16.44 14.28 -33.63
N ASN A 180 -15.37 13.83 -34.32
CA ASN A 180 -13.98 14.19 -33.96
C ASN A 180 -13.24 15.08 -34.98
N ASN A 181 -13.98 15.88 -35.77
CA ASN A 181 -13.36 16.81 -36.74
C ASN A 181 -12.88 18.14 -36.15
N ASN A 182 -12.98 18.36 -34.84
CA ASN A 182 -12.62 19.65 -34.22
C ASN A 182 -11.61 19.45 -33.08
N ASN A 183 -10.34 19.77 -33.35
CA ASN A 183 -9.19 19.92 -32.43
C ASN A 183 -8.28 18.69 -32.21
N LEU A 184 -7.43 18.39 -33.19
CA LEU A 184 -6.21 17.62 -32.98
C LEU A 184 -5.02 18.35 -33.63
N ASP A 185 -4.54 19.38 -32.92
CA ASP A 185 -3.18 19.86 -33.08
C ASP A 185 -2.24 18.88 -32.37
N ASP A 186 -1.48 18.15 -33.18
CA ASP A 186 -0.10 17.72 -32.94
C ASP A 186 0.23 17.07 -31.56
N ALA A 187 -0.12 15.80 -31.40
CA ALA A 187 0.59 14.92 -30.44
C ALA A 187 0.53 13.43 -30.85
N GLY A 188 1.52 13.00 -31.62
CA GLY A 188 2.12 11.65 -31.54
C GLY A 188 1.21 10.43 -31.75
N LEU A 189 1.14 9.98 -33.01
CA LEU A 189 0.54 8.72 -33.47
C LEU A 189 1.05 7.46 -32.72
N PRO A 190 0.15 6.59 -32.19
CA PRO A 190 0.45 5.17 -32.00
C PRO A 190 0.17 4.38 -33.29
N SER A 191 1.09 3.47 -33.60
CA SER A 191 1.25 2.68 -34.84
C SER A 191 -0.01 1.99 -35.40
N GLU A 192 -0.16 2.08 -36.72
CA GLU A 192 -1.31 1.67 -37.55
C GLU A 192 -1.49 0.17 -37.85
N ASP A 193 -0.76 -0.76 -37.23
CA ASP A 193 -0.86 -2.17 -37.62
C ASP A 193 -1.74 -2.98 -36.68
N THR A 194 -3.08 -2.84 -36.76
CA THR A 194 -4.11 -3.92 -36.70
C THR A 194 -5.53 -3.30 -36.79
N LEU A 195 -5.89 -2.72 -37.93
CA LEU A 195 -7.28 -2.38 -38.24
C LEU A 195 -7.69 -3.16 -39.47
N LEU A 196 -8.31 -4.33 -39.28
CA LEU A 196 -9.16 -4.90 -40.30
C LEU A 196 -10.42 -4.04 -40.36
N LEU A 197 -10.33 -2.94 -41.11
CA LEU A 197 -11.43 -2.08 -41.53
C LEU A 197 -12.42 -2.94 -42.32
N SER A 198 -13.42 -3.51 -41.65
CA SER A 198 -14.74 -3.58 -42.28
C SER A 198 -15.25 -2.15 -42.35
N PRO A 199 -15.65 -1.64 -43.53
CA PRO A 199 -16.00 -0.23 -43.77
C PRO A 199 -17.27 0.26 -43.04
N ASN A 200 -17.74 -0.46 -42.01
CA ASN A 200 -18.92 -0.13 -41.21
C ASN A 200 -18.78 -0.54 -39.73
N LYS A 201 -17.59 -0.93 -39.25
CA LYS A 201 -17.42 -1.35 -37.85
C LYS A 201 -17.05 -0.16 -36.97
N GLN A 202 -18.07 0.44 -36.35
CA GLN A 202 -17.89 1.33 -35.19
C GLN A 202 -16.90 0.69 -34.21
N ARG A 203 -15.85 1.42 -33.82
CA ARG A 203 -14.91 0.92 -32.80
C ARG A 203 -15.64 0.90 -31.46
N MET A 204 -15.72 -0.29 -30.87
CA MET A 204 -16.20 -0.44 -29.50
C MET A 204 -15.06 -0.10 -28.53
N VAL A 205 -15.39 0.75 -27.57
CA VAL A 205 -14.51 1.23 -26.52
C VAL A 205 -15.12 0.84 -25.18
N GLY A 206 -14.28 0.59 -24.19
CA GLY A 206 -14.70 0.28 -22.82
C GLY A 206 -15.42 1.45 -22.18
N SER A 207 -16.12 1.18 -21.08
CA SER A 207 -16.80 2.24 -20.32
C SER A 207 -15.85 3.28 -19.72
N ASP A 208 -14.57 2.93 -19.62
CA ASP A 208 -13.45 3.76 -19.19
C ASP A 208 -12.81 4.58 -20.33
N GLY A 209 -13.37 4.52 -21.55
CA GLY A 209 -12.82 5.18 -22.73
C GLY A 209 -11.55 4.53 -23.27
N LYS A 210 -11.17 3.34 -22.78
CA LYS A 210 -10.00 2.58 -23.23
C LYS A 210 -10.41 1.45 -24.19
N PRO A 211 -9.51 0.93 -25.04
CA PRO A 211 -9.84 -0.20 -25.90
C PRO A 211 -10.31 -1.42 -25.09
N ILE A 212 -11.38 -2.06 -25.53
CA ILE A 212 -11.84 -3.33 -24.94
C ILE A 212 -10.80 -4.44 -25.16
N LYS A 213 -10.64 -5.33 -24.17
CA LYS A 213 -9.74 -6.48 -24.28
C LYS A 213 -10.55 -7.77 -24.41
N LYS A 214 -10.31 -8.52 -25.49
CA LYS A 214 -10.86 -9.86 -25.72
C LYS A 214 -9.84 -10.91 -25.27
N LEU A 215 -10.24 -11.79 -24.34
CA LEU A 215 -9.41 -12.91 -23.89
C LEU A 215 -9.40 -14.06 -24.93
N PRO A 216 -8.46 -15.02 -24.85
CA PRO A 216 -8.40 -16.15 -25.78
C PRO A 216 -9.67 -17.01 -25.82
N CYS A 217 -10.37 -17.14 -24.69
CA CYS A 217 -11.66 -17.82 -24.60
C CYS A 217 -12.82 -17.05 -25.27
N GLY A 218 -12.57 -15.87 -25.83
CA GLY A 218 -13.55 -15.06 -26.55
C GLY A 218 -14.32 -14.04 -25.70
N HIS A 219 -14.21 -14.09 -24.37
CA HIS A 219 -14.87 -13.11 -23.48
C HIS A 219 -14.19 -11.74 -23.54
N THR A 220 -15.01 -10.69 -23.52
CA THR A 220 -14.58 -9.29 -23.69
C THR A 220 -14.77 -8.49 -22.41
N PHE A 221 -13.81 -7.63 -22.06
CA PHE A 221 -13.80 -6.84 -20.84
C PHE A 221 -13.31 -5.41 -21.11
N ASP A 222 -13.67 -4.48 -20.23
CA ASP A 222 -12.97 -3.20 -20.14
C ASP A 222 -11.51 -3.43 -19.78
N TYR A 223 -10.60 -2.64 -20.38
CA TYR A 223 -9.16 -2.79 -20.16
C TYR A 223 -8.79 -2.72 -18.68
N THR A 224 -9.32 -1.71 -17.98
CA THR A 224 -9.07 -1.53 -16.54
C THR A 224 -9.56 -2.71 -15.71
N CYS A 225 -10.77 -3.22 -16.00
CA CYS A 225 -11.34 -4.37 -15.32
C CYS A 225 -10.52 -5.65 -15.53
N ALA A 226 -10.05 -5.90 -16.75
CA ALA A 226 -9.20 -7.04 -17.06
C ALA A 226 -7.87 -6.98 -16.29
N VAL A 227 -7.23 -5.81 -16.25
CA VAL A 227 -5.97 -5.61 -15.51
C VAL A 227 -6.17 -5.79 -14.01
N GLU A 228 -7.22 -5.20 -13.43
CA GLU A 228 -7.53 -5.32 -12.00
C GLU A 228 -7.82 -6.77 -11.58
N TRP A 229 -8.54 -7.52 -12.42
CA TRP A 229 -8.76 -8.95 -12.22
C TRP A 229 -7.45 -9.73 -12.18
N LEU A 230 -6.56 -9.52 -13.16
CA LEU A 230 -5.27 -10.20 -13.24
C LEU A 230 -4.39 -9.89 -12.02
N VAL A 231 -4.36 -8.63 -11.58
CA VAL A 231 -3.63 -8.22 -10.37
C VAL A 231 -4.19 -8.91 -9.12
N THR A 232 -5.51 -8.99 -9.00
CA THR A 232 -6.18 -9.66 -7.87
C THR A 232 -5.89 -11.16 -7.84
N LEU A 233 -5.90 -11.81 -9.01
CA LEU A 233 -5.58 -13.23 -9.13
C LEU A 233 -4.12 -13.50 -8.71
N HIS A 234 -3.19 -12.69 -9.23
CA HIS A 234 -1.76 -12.83 -8.96
C HIS A 234 -1.40 -12.55 -7.50
N LYS A 235 -2.14 -11.65 -6.83
CA LYS A 235 -1.98 -11.39 -5.39
C LYS A 235 -2.41 -12.58 -4.53
N LYS A 236 -3.42 -13.35 -4.96
CA LYS A 236 -3.90 -14.53 -4.23
C LYS A 236 -3.01 -15.75 -4.43
N ASN A 237 -2.54 -15.97 -5.65
CA ASN A 237 -1.62 -17.06 -5.98
C ASN A 237 -0.72 -16.65 -7.14
N MET A 238 0.58 -16.54 -6.88
CA MET A 238 1.57 -16.18 -7.90
C MET A 238 1.75 -17.27 -8.97
N ASP A 239 1.54 -18.53 -8.57
CA ASP A 239 1.78 -19.72 -9.40
C ASP A 239 0.51 -20.29 -10.06
N SER A 240 -0.67 -19.71 -9.80
CA SER A 240 -1.91 -20.21 -10.42
C SER A 240 -2.01 -19.76 -11.89
N PRO A 241 -2.49 -20.64 -12.80
CA PRO A 241 -2.74 -20.24 -14.18
C PRO A 241 -3.72 -19.08 -14.24
N LEU A 242 -3.53 -18.18 -15.22
CA LEU A 242 -4.46 -17.09 -15.45
C LEU A 242 -5.75 -17.68 -15.98
N THR A 243 -6.86 -17.41 -15.30
CA THR A 243 -8.17 -17.97 -15.66
C THR A 243 -9.17 -16.86 -15.95
N CYS A 244 -10.03 -17.12 -16.93
CA CYS A 244 -11.10 -16.20 -17.28
C CYS A 244 -12.13 -16.13 -16.12
N PRO A 245 -12.55 -14.93 -15.66
CA PRO A 245 -13.55 -14.84 -14.59
C PRO A 245 -14.92 -15.39 -14.97
N VAL A 246 -15.22 -15.50 -16.27
CA VAL A 246 -16.51 -15.97 -16.78
C VAL A 246 -16.53 -17.48 -16.99
N CYS A 247 -15.65 -18.02 -17.84
CA CYS A 247 -15.63 -19.46 -18.15
C CYS A 247 -14.63 -20.28 -17.33
N ARG A 248 -13.76 -19.64 -16.54
CA ARG A 248 -12.68 -20.28 -15.77
C ARG A 248 -11.64 -21.06 -16.59
N GLU A 249 -11.69 -20.93 -17.91
CA GLU A 249 -10.68 -21.50 -18.80
C GLU A 249 -9.33 -20.80 -18.59
N ALA A 250 -8.27 -21.61 -18.51
CA ALA A 250 -6.91 -21.13 -18.34
C ALA A 250 -6.33 -20.63 -19.67
N PHE A 251 -5.50 -19.59 -19.61
CA PHE A 251 -4.82 -19.02 -20.77
C PHE A 251 -3.43 -18.48 -20.43
#